data_AF-A0A7T5E6S9-F1
#
_entry.id   AF-A0A7T5E6S9-F1
#
_cell.length_a   1.000
_cell.length_b   1.000
_cell.length_c   1.000
_cell.angle_alpha   90.00
_cell.angle_beta   90.00
_cell.angle_gamma   90.00
#
_symmetry.space_group_name_H-M   'P 1'
#
loop_
_entity.id
_entity.type
_entity.pdbx_description
1 polymer ?
#
loop_
_entity_poly.entity_id
_entity_poly.type
_entity_poly.pdbx_seq_one_letter_code
_entity_poly.pdbx_strand_id
1 'polypeptide(L)'
;MSRFSRHPALSYAPIVLLAMGVAGGIYPVSATATNVSVYPARKVGESSQVAHRQPQPREGSPEGASTQESPDAAQGHHHHDTLEIPMGQPVPSLQLVVHPDAKQGWNLELQVSNFRFAPELINQANQPNMGHGHLYINGEKQGRVYGPWLHLPHLPSGQNTITVSLNANGHEALTHQGQPIAATIVIEVPE
;
A
#
# COMPACT_ATOMS: atom_id res chain seq x y z
N MET A 1 51.49 9.57 -23.57
CA MET A 1 50.53 10.39 -22.79
C MET A 1 49.16 10.24 -23.43
N SER A 2 48.23 9.66 -22.68
CA SER A 2 47.01 9.00 -23.16
C SER A 2 45.93 9.98 -23.65
N ARG A 3 45.29 9.65 -24.78
CA ARG A 3 44.10 10.34 -25.31
C ARG A 3 42.86 9.78 -24.61
N PHE A 4 42.15 10.61 -23.86
CA PHE A 4 40.81 10.30 -23.36
C PHE A 4 39.79 10.51 -24.49
N SER A 5 39.27 9.41 -25.03
CA SER A 5 38.11 9.45 -25.92
C SER A 5 36.85 9.49 -25.07
N ARG A 6 36.04 10.56 -25.20
CA ARG A 6 34.73 10.65 -24.54
C ARG A 6 33.72 9.81 -25.34
N HIS A 7 33.18 8.77 -24.73
CA HIS A 7 32.01 8.08 -25.25
C HIS A 7 30.75 8.92 -25.02
N PRO A 8 29.85 9.09 -26.01
CA PRO A 8 28.52 9.64 -25.75
C PRO A 8 27.66 8.60 -25.00
N ALA A 9 26.94 9.06 -23.99
CA ALA A 9 25.93 8.28 -23.29
C ALA A 9 24.79 7.96 -24.27
N LEU A 10 24.49 6.67 -24.43
CA LEU A 10 23.32 6.20 -25.16
C LEU A 10 22.07 6.54 -24.35
N SER A 11 21.34 7.57 -24.78
CA SER A 11 19.99 7.86 -24.32
C SER A 11 19.08 6.77 -24.87
N TYR A 12 18.55 5.93 -23.98
CA TYR A 12 17.47 5.00 -24.31
C TYR A 12 16.17 5.81 -24.43
N ALA A 13 15.78 6.13 -25.67
CA ALA A 13 14.41 6.49 -25.97
C ALA A 13 13.55 5.21 -25.97
N PRO A 14 12.37 5.20 -25.33
CA PRO A 14 11.45 4.07 -25.47
C PRO A 14 10.96 4.00 -26.92
N ILE A 15 11.19 2.86 -27.56
CA ILE A 15 10.67 2.54 -28.89
C ILE A 15 9.16 2.38 -28.75
N VAL A 16 8.40 3.35 -29.25
CA VAL A 16 6.97 3.21 -29.47
C VAL A 16 6.80 2.37 -30.73
N LEU A 17 6.54 1.07 -30.55
CA LEU A 17 6.18 0.19 -31.66
C LEU A 17 4.74 0.51 -32.08
N LEU A 18 4.59 1.30 -33.15
CA LEU A 18 3.30 1.53 -33.78
C LEU A 18 2.91 0.28 -34.58
N ALA A 19 2.11 -0.60 -33.99
CA ALA A 19 1.45 -1.68 -34.74
C ALA A 19 0.25 -1.11 -35.50
N MET A 20 0.30 -1.13 -36.83
CA MET A 20 -0.85 -0.83 -37.71
C MET A 20 -1.46 -2.14 -38.25
N GLY A 21 -2.78 -2.31 -38.05
CA GLY A 21 -3.68 -3.30 -38.70
C GLY A 21 -3.58 -4.72 -38.14
N VAL A 22 -4.64 -5.54 -37.97
CA VAL A 22 -5.96 -5.60 -38.63
C VAL A 22 -6.93 -6.41 -37.73
N ALA A 23 -8.21 -6.02 -37.74
CA ALA A 23 -9.46 -6.76 -37.44
C ALA A 23 -9.50 -7.93 -36.41
N GLY A 24 -10.39 -7.78 -35.41
CA GLY A 24 -11.13 -8.90 -34.80
C GLY A 24 -10.49 -9.57 -33.59
N GLY A 25 -10.66 -8.97 -32.41
CA GLY A 25 -10.30 -9.58 -31.14
C GLY A 25 -10.47 -8.59 -30.01
N ILE A 26 -11.19 -8.97 -28.97
CA ILE A 26 -11.42 -8.16 -27.78
C ILE A 26 -10.12 -8.19 -26.98
N TYR A 27 -9.21 -7.25 -27.23
CA TYR A 27 -7.96 -7.12 -26.46
C TYR A 27 -8.28 -6.45 -25.11
N PRO A 28 -7.76 -6.95 -23.98
CA PRO A 28 -7.95 -6.27 -22.71
C PRO A 28 -7.24 -4.92 -22.74
N VAL A 29 -7.93 -3.91 -22.25
CA VAL A 29 -7.40 -2.56 -22.05
C VAL A 29 -6.22 -2.68 -21.08
N SER A 30 -4.99 -2.49 -21.56
CA SER A 30 -3.86 -2.23 -20.67
C SER A 30 -4.12 -0.89 -20.01
N ALA A 31 -4.63 -0.91 -18.77
CA ALA A 31 -4.78 0.29 -17.97
C ALA A 31 -3.37 0.74 -17.55
N THR A 32 -2.79 1.69 -18.28
CA THR A 32 -1.57 2.37 -17.85
C THR A 32 -1.94 3.31 -16.71
N ALA A 33 -1.42 3.04 -15.51
CA ALA A 33 -1.63 3.89 -14.35
C ALA A 33 -1.03 5.29 -14.59
N THR A 34 -1.86 6.33 -14.48
CA THR A 34 -1.37 7.70 -14.33
C THR A 34 -0.80 7.84 -12.92
N ASN A 35 0.51 8.10 -12.82
CA ASN A 35 1.13 8.34 -11.53
C ASN A 35 0.69 9.68 -10.91
N VAL A 36 0.69 9.65 -9.58
CA VAL A 36 0.57 10.72 -8.58
C VAL A 36 -0.83 11.00 -8.09
N SER A 37 -1.15 10.45 -6.91
CA SER A 37 -1.92 11.20 -5.93
C SER A 37 -1.36 10.99 -4.53
N VAL A 38 -0.55 11.97 -4.13
CA VAL A 38 -0.25 12.30 -2.74
C VAL A 38 -1.58 12.70 -2.10
N TYR A 39 -2.20 11.81 -1.32
CA TYR A 39 -3.35 12.20 -0.50
C TYR A 39 -2.87 12.55 0.92
N PRO A 40 -3.08 13.78 1.42
CA PRO A 40 -2.88 14.05 2.83
C PRO A 40 -3.95 13.35 3.67
N ALA A 41 -3.54 12.74 4.78
CA ALA A 41 -4.46 12.24 5.80
C ALA A 41 -5.33 13.41 6.32
N ARG A 42 -6.66 13.28 6.24
CA ARG A 42 -7.59 14.27 6.79
C ARG A 42 -7.46 14.30 8.32
N LYS A 43 -7.12 15.47 8.89
CA LYS A 43 -7.32 15.74 10.31
C LYS A 43 -8.83 15.87 10.57
N VAL A 44 -9.41 14.92 11.29
CA VAL A 44 -10.75 15.10 11.88
C VAL A 44 -10.56 15.75 13.24
N GLY A 45 -10.87 17.04 13.31
CA GLY A 45 -11.13 17.75 14.54
C GLY A 45 -12.48 18.45 14.38
N GLU A 46 -13.46 18.06 15.18
CA GLU A 46 -14.40 18.96 15.87
C GLU A 46 -15.27 18.10 16.80
N SER A 47 -15.00 18.16 18.10
CA SER A 47 -15.82 17.54 19.13
C SER A 47 -17.06 18.40 19.41
N SER A 48 -18.24 17.92 19.04
CA SER A 48 -19.49 18.51 19.55
C SER A 48 -19.76 18.01 20.96
N GLN A 49 -19.69 18.95 21.90
CA GLN A 49 -20.07 18.78 23.29
C GLN A 49 -21.58 18.49 23.38
N VAL A 50 -21.95 17.37 24.01
CA VAL A 50 -23.30 17.20 24.55
C VAL A 50 -23.17 16.85 26.03
N ALA A 51 -23.62 17.80 26.84
CA ALA A 51 -23.67 17.71 28.29
C ALA A 51 -24.52 16.52 28.74
N HIS A 52 -24.01 15.76 29.72
CA HIS A 52 -24.85 14.90 30.54
C HIS A 52 -24.70 15.27 32.00
N ARG A 53 -25.84 15.65 32.58
CA ARG A 53 -26.02 16.13 33.93
C ARG A 53 -25.79 15.01 34.93
N GLN A 54 -25.10 15.36 36.00
CA GLN A 54 -24.94 14.61 37.24
C GLN A 54 -26.25 14.63 38.05
N PRO A 55 -26.57 13.54 38.77
CA PRO A 55 -27.14 13.68 40.11
C PRO A 55 -26.34 12.91 41.19
N GLN A 56 -26.44 13.44 42.40
CA GLN A 56 -25.76 13.12 43.65
C GLN A 56 -26.18 11.76 44.31
N PRO A 57 -25.45 11.30 45.35
CA PRO A 57 -25.41 9.90 45.79
C PRO A 57 -26.44 9.56 46.87
N ARG A 58 -26.77 8.26 47.00
CA ARG A 58 -27.38 7.68 48.19
C ARG A 58 -26.72 6.36 48.56
N GLU A 59 -26.50 6.22 49.87
CA GLU A 59 -25.77 5.18 50.58
C GLU A 59 -26.46 3.81 50.55
N GLY A 60 -25.65 2.75 50.61
CA GLY A 60 -26.10 1.38 50.88
C GLY A 60 -25.03 0.34 50.55
N SER A 61 -24.26 -0.09 51.55
CA SER A 61 -23.53 -1.38 51.54
C SER A 61 -24.54 -2.54 51.55
N PRO A 62 -24.28 -3.68 50.89
CA PRO A 62 -23.43 -4.72 51.51
C PRO A 62 -22.54 -5.55 50.55
N GLU A 63 -21.58 -6.20 51.20
CA GLU A 63 -20.82 -7.43 50.90
C GLU A 63 -21.06 -8.21 49.59
N GLY A 64 -19.97 -8.58 48.91
CA GLY A 64 -19.95 -9.64 47.88
C GLY A 64 -18.89 -9.44 46.81
N ALA A 65 -17.63 -9.80 47.08
CA ALA A 65 -16.57 -9.79 46.07
C ALA A 65 -16.57 -11.10 45.26
N SER A 66 -17.25 -11.09 44.11
CA SER A 66 -17.03 -12.05 43.02
C SER A 66 -17.18 -11.36 41.65
N THR A 67 -16.07 -11.32 40.93
CA THR A 67 -15.94 -11.36 39.46
C THR A 67 -16.77 -10.38 38.62
N GLN A 68 -16.12 -9.32 38.11
CA GLN A 68 -16.48 -8.72 36.81
C GLN A 68 -15.20 -8.21 36.11
N GLU A 69 -14.59 -9.08 35.31
CA GLU A 69 -13.71 -8.67 34.22
C GLU A 69 -14.55 -7.87 33.22
N SER A 70 -14.22 -6.59 33.04
CA SER A 70 -14.75 -5.79 31.96
C SER A 70 -13.92 -6.06 30.70
N PRO A 71 -14.51 -6.41 29.54
CA PRO A 71 -13.77 -6.45 28.31
C PRO A 71 -13.58 -4.99 27.88
N ASP A 72 -12.39 -4.45 28.11
CA ASP A 72 -12.01 -3.17 27.51
C ASP A 72 -12.16 -3.30 26.00
N ALA A 73 -13.08 -2.49 25.47
CA ALA A 73 -13.35 -2.37 24.07
C ALA A 73 -12.07 -1.92 23.36
N ALA A 74 -11.42 -2.85 22.66
CA ALA A 74 -10.33 -2.57 21.74
C ALA A 74 -10.85 -1.71 20.58
N GLN A 75 -10.92 -0.39 20.82
CA GLN A 75 -10.97 0.61 19.77
C GLN A 75 -9.57 0.61 19.13
N GLY A 76 -9.41 -0.20 18.09
CA GLY A 76 -8.17 -0.33 17.32
C GLY A 76 -7.86 0.96 16.57
N HIS A 77 -7.27 1.92 17.26
CA HIS A 77 -6.60 3.05 16.62
C HIS A 77 -5.36 2.48 15.91
N HIS A 78 -5.49 2.19 14.61
CA HIS A 78 -4.37 1.81 13.76
C HIS A 78 -3.44 3.01 13.57
N HIS A 79 -2.69 3.37 14.60
CA HIS A 79 -1.48 4.17 14.46
C HIS A 79 -0.49 3.30 13.68
N HIS A 80 -0.45 3.51 12.37
CA HIS A 80 0.59 2.92 11.54
C HIS A 80 1.88 3.68 11.84
N ASP A 81 2.80 3.02 12.55
CA ASP A 81 4.15 3.51 12.69
C ASP A 81 4.77 3.72 11.30
N THR A 82 5.68 4.70 11.20
CA THR A 82 6.30 5.10 9.93
C THR A 82 7.82 5.05 10.06
N LEU A 83 8.48 4.73 8.95
CA LEU A 83 9.94 4.78 8.82
C LEU A 83 10.29 5.68 7.65
N GLU A 84 10.82 6.85 7.98
CA GLU A 84 11.26 7.83 6.99
C GLU A 84 12.57 7.37 6.33
N ILE A 85 12.62 7.44 5.00
CA ILE A 85 13.84 7.22 4.23
C ILE A 85 14.84 8.34 4.54
N PRO A 86 16.04 8.01 5.05
CA PRO A 86 17.02 9.04 5.39
C PRO A 86 17.44 9.87 4.18
N MET A 87 17.63 11.18 4.40
CA MET A 87 18.13 12.10 3.39
C MET A 87 19.45 11.59 2.78
N GLY A 88 19.56 11.65 1.45
CA GLY A 88 20.76 11.22 0.72
C GLY A 88 20.83 9.72 0.42
N GLN A 89 19.84 8.92 0.81
CA GLN A 89 19.71 7.52 0.37
C GLN A 89 18.85 7.40 -0.90
N PRO A 90 19.07 6.36 -1.74
CA PRO A 90 18.16 6.05 -2.83
C PRO A 90 16.75 5.80 -2.31
N VAL A 91 15.77 6.54 -2.84
CA VAL A 91 14.38 6.44 -2.42
C VAL A 91 13.73 5.24 -3.11
N PRO A 92 13.10 4.31 -2.36
CA PRO A 92 12.25 3.27 -2.93
C PRO A 92 11.16 3.84 -3.83
N SER A 93 10.91 3.20 -4.97
CA SER A 93 9.75 3.50 -5.81
C SER A 93 8.91 2.25 -6.03
N LEU A 94 7.62 2.42 -6.26
CA LEU A 94 6.69 1.35 -6.58
C LEU A 94 5.74 1.79 -7.70
N GLN A 95 5.53 0.90 -8.66
CA GLN A 95 4.49 0.99 -9.68
C GLN A 95 3.73 -0.34 -9.72
N LEU A 96 2.45 -0.29 -10.08
CA LEU A 96 1.59 -1.47 -10.19
C LEU A 96 1.16 -1.66 -11.63
N VAL A 97 1.20 -2.91 -12.09
CA VAL A 97 0.60 -3.35 -13.34
C VAL A 97 -0.31 -4.53 -13.04
N VAL A 98 -1.49 -4.55 -13.65
CA VAL A 98 -2.46 -5.63 -13.46
C VAL A 98 -2.68 -6.32 -14.79
N HIS A 99 -2.54 -7.63 -14.76
CA HIS A 99 -2.66 -8.51 -15.93
C HIS A 99 -3.84 -9.46 -15.71
N PRO A 100 -4.74 -9.66 -16.69
CA PRO A 100 -5.67 -10.79 -16.64
C PRO A 100 -4.89 -12.10 -16.53
N ASP A 101 -5.31 -13.00 -15.64
CA ASP A 101 -4.77 -14.36 -15.62
C ASP A 101 -5.43 -15.21 -16.71
N ALA A 102 -4.63 -16.04 -17.39
CA ALA A 102 -5.11 -16.84 -18.51
C ALA A 102 -6.15 -17.91 -18.11
N LYS A 103 -6.18 -18.30 -16.83
CA LYS A 103 -7.13 -19.28 -16.30
C LYS A 103 -8.25 -18.58 -15.53
N GLN A 104 -7.90 -17.81 -14.50
CA GLN A 104 -8.88 -17.15 -13.64
C GLN A 104 -8.23 -16.06 -12.80
N GLY A 105 -8.89 -14.91 -12.68
CA GLY A 105 -8.44 -13.82 -11.81
C GLY A 105 -7.43 -12.91 -12.50
N TRP A 106 -6.52 -12.36 -11.70
CA TRP A 106 -5.58 -11.34 -12.13
C TRP A 106 -4.20 -11.59 -11.54
N ASN A 107 -3.15 -11.17 -12.24
CA ASN A 107 -1.79 -11.13 -11.73
C ASN A 107 -1.40 -9.67 -11.52
N LEU A 108 -1.11 -9.33 -10.26
CA LEU A 108 -0.59 -8.04 -9.86
C LEU A 108 0.94 -8.08 -9.89
N GLU A 109 1.53 -7.23 -10.71
CA GLU A 109 2.96 -7.00 -10.81
C GLU A 109 3.34 -5.74 -10.05
N LEU A 110 4.30 -5.86 -9.14
CA LEU A 110 4.90 -4.76 -8.37
C LEU A 110 6.27 -4.46 -8.98
N GLN A 111 6.35 -3.35 -9.70
CA GLN A 111 7.60 -2.85 -10.26
C GLN A 111 8.27 -1.92 -9.25
N VAL A 112 9.31 -2.41 -8.59
CA VAL A 112 10.03 -1.69 -7.56
C VAL A 112 11.43 -1.27 -7.99
N SER A 113 11.90 -0.14 -7.49
CA SER A 113 13.31 0.26 -7.56
C SER A 113 13.81 0.69 -6.18
N ASN A 114 15.12 0.56 -5.93
CA ASN A 114 15.75 0.85 -4.63
C ASN A 114 15.09 0.14 -3.43
N PHE A 115 14.42 -0.98 -3.68
CA PHE A 115 13.72 -1.76 -2.67
C PHE A 115 13.96 -3.25 -2.91
N ARG A 116 14.17 -3.99 -1.81
CA ARG A 116 14.27 -5.45 -1.83
C ARG A 116 13.16 -6.06 -0.97
N PHE A 117 12.37 -6.96 -1.55
CA PHE A 117 11.52 -7.83 -0.74
C PHE A 117 12.40 -8.73 0.14
N ALA A 118 12.13 -8.75 1.44
CA ALA A 118 12.91 -9.48 2.44
C ALA A 118 12.00 -10.26 3.42
N PRO A 119 11.15 -11.17 2.93
CA PRO A 119 10.27 -11.97 3.79
C PRO A 119 11.01 -12.77 4.87
N GLU A 120 12.27 -13.14 4.62
CA GLU A 120 13.14 -13.83 5.55
C GLU A 120 13.58 -12.98 6.75
N LEU A 121 13.34 -11.66 6.71
CA LEU A 121 13.69 -10.71 7.77
C LEU A 121 12.48 -10.07 8.46
N ILE A 122 11.26 -10.59 8.25
CA ILE A 122 10.06 -10.07 8.91
C ILE A 122 10.20 -10.11 10.44
N ASN A 123 9.71 -9.07 11.11
CA ASN A 123 9.84 -8.84 12.55
C ASN A 123 11.27 -8.67 13.07
N GLN A 124 12.25 -8.48 12.16
CA GLN A 124 13.62 -8.13 12.52
C GLN A 124 13.83 -6.60 12.43
N ALA A 125 15.05 -6.16 12.72
CA ALA A 125 15.43 -4.76 12.63
C ALA A 125 15.10 -4.16 11.26
N ASN A 126 14.58 -2.93 11.29
CA ASN A 126 14.14 -2.22 10.11
C ASN A 126 15.29 -1.67 9.28
N GLN A 127 15.07 -1.66 7.97
CA GLN A 127 15.96 -1.06 7.00
C GLN A 127 15.13 -0.30 5.97
N PRO A 128 15.56 0.90 5.55
CA PRO A 128 14.76 1.79 4.71
C PRO A 128 14.54 1.28 3.28
N ASN A 129 15.35 0.32 2.82
CA ASN A 129 15.33 -0.19 1.44
C ASN A 129 14.88 -1.65 1.34
N MET A 130 14.31 -2.23 2.38
CA MET A 130 13.79 -3.60 2.31
C MET A 130 12.63 -3.87 3.24
N GLY A 131 11.82 -4.85 2.85
CA GLY A 131 10.70 -5.32 3.65
C GLY A 131 9.66 -6.03 2.81
N HIS A 132 8.42 -5.56 2.87
CA HIS A 132 7.28 -6.19 2.18
C HIS A 132 6.24 -5.16 1.76
N GLY A 133 5.32 -5.56 0.87
CA GLY A 133 4.14 -4.76 0.54
C GLY A 133 2.98 -5.06 1.47
N HIS A 134 2.11 -4.09 1.76
CA HIS A 134 0.75 -4.35 2.29
C HIS A 134 -0.25 -4.12 1.17
N LEU A 135 -1.07 -5.13 0.87
CA LEU A 135 -2.09 -5.07 -0.16
C LEU A 135 -3.43 -4.64 0.44
N TYR A 136 -4.07 -3.70 -0.24
CA TYR A 136 -5.44 -3.26 0.01
C TYR A 136 -6.25 -3.36 -1.28
N ILE A 137 -7.47 -3.85 -1.18
CA ILE A 137 -8.45 -3.88 -2.28
C ILE A 137 -9.69 -3.16 -1.77
N ASN A 138 -10.13 -2.13 -2.51
CA ASN A 138 -11.28 -1.29 -2.17
C ASN A 138 -11.20 -0.69 -0.75
N GLY A 139 -9.98 -0.38 -0.30
CA GLY A 139 -9.69 0.16 1.04
C GLY A 139 -9.53 -0.90 2.13
N GLU A 140 -9.86 -2.16 1.88
CA GLU A 140 -9.73 -3.24 2.85
C GLU A 140 -8.38 -3.95 2.73
N LYS A 141 -7.70 -4.15 3.85
CA LYS A 141 -6.41 -4.83 3.90
C LYS A 141 -6.59 -6.33 3.62
N GLN A 142 -5.97 -6.79 2.54
CA GLN A 142 -6.05 -8.19 2.11
C GLN A 142 -4.87 -9.03 2.63
N GLY A 143 -3.70 -8.41 2.78
CA GLY A 143 -2.54 -9.16 3.27
C GLY A 143 -1.20 -8.49 3.00
N ARG A 144 -0.15 -9.31 3.03
CA ARG A 144 1.24 -8.91 2.77
C ARG A 144 1.68 -9.45 1.41
N VAL A 145 2.56 -8.71 0.74
CA VAL A 145 3.16 -9.07 -0.54
C VAL A 145 4.66 -9.22 -0.36
N TYR A 146 5.19 -10.40 -0.65
CA TYR A 146 6.59 -10.76 -0.40
C TYR A 146 7.44 -10.87 -1.66
N GLY A 147 6.91 -10.46 -2.81
CA GLY A 147 7.60 -10.55 -4.07
C GLY A 147 6.99 -9.64 -5.14
N PRO A 148 7.60 -9.63 -6.33
CA PRO A 148 7.18 -8.76 -7.43
C PRO A 148 5.87 -9.20 -8.10
N TRP A 149 5.40 -10.42 -7.86
CA TRP A 149 4.18 -10.95 -8.47
C TRP A 149 3.26 -11.53 -7.42
N LEU A 150 1.97 -11.24 -7.54
CA LEU A 150 0.92 -11.78 -6.71
C LEU A 150 -0.30 -12.15 -7.54
N HIS A 151 -0.82 -13.35 -7.33
CA HIS A 151 -2.07 -13.77 -7.93
C HIS A 151 -3.26 -13.30 -7.09
N LEU A 152 -4.23 -12.65 -7.74
CA LEU A 152 -5.50 -12.20 -7.19
C LEU A 152 -6.61 -13.11 -7.77
N PRO A 153 -7.06 -14.15 -7.03
CA PRO A 153 -7.95 -15.17 -7.59
C PRO A 153 -9.34 -14.63 -7.95
N HIS A 154 -9.76 -13.55 -7.28
CA HIS A 154 -11.04 -12.91 -7.51
C HIS A 154 -10.95 -11.42 -7.21
N LEU A 155 -11.65 -10.64 -8.03
CA LEU A 155 -12.02 -9.26 -7.77
C LEU A 155 -13.53 -9.13 -8.03
N PRO A 156 -14.27 -8.37 -7.20
CA PRO A 156 -15.67 -8.04 -7.46
C PRO A 156 -15.88 -7.52 -8.89
N SER A 157 -17.04 -7.76 -9.49
CA SER A 157 -17.40 -7.07 -10.74
C SER A 157 -17.49 -5.55 -10.51
N GLY A 158 -17.26 -4.79 -11.57
CA GLY A 158 -17.19 -3.34 -11.54
C GLY A 158 -15.79 -2.80 -11.21
N GLN A 159 -15.77 -1.57 -10.71
CA GLN A 159 -14.55 -0.85 -10.40
C GLN A 159 -13.88 -1.37 -9.13
N ASN A 160 -12.58 -1.71 -9.24
CA ASN A 160 -11.75 -2.14 -8.12
C ASN A 160 -10.53 -1.24 -7.96
N THR A 161 -10.33 -0.71 -6.76
CA THR A 161 -9.14 0.06 -6.39
C THR A 161 -8.15 -0.84 -5.66
N ILE A 162 -6.97 -1.05 -6.25
CA ILE A 162 -5.90 -1.86 -5.68
C ILE A 162 -4.79 -0.91 -5.22
N THR A 163 -4.45 -0.96 -3.93
CA THR A 163 -3.37 -0.17 -3.35
C THR A 163 -2.32 -1.08 -2.72
N VAL A 164 -1.05 -0.77 -2.96
CA VAL A 164 0.07 -1.39 -2.24
C VAL A 164 0.93 -0.30 -1.63
N SER A 165 1.21 -0.41 -0.33
CA SER A 165 2.26 0.37 0.35
C SER A 165 3.52 -0.47 0.53
N LEU A 166 4.70 0.14 0.47
CA LEU A 166 5.95 -0.49 0.91
C LEU A 166 6.13 -0.28 2.42
N ASN A 167 6.50 -1.35 3.11
CA ASN A 167 6.63 -1.39 4.55
C ASN A 167 7.97 -2.02 4.95
N ALA A 168 8.54 -1.52 6.05
CA ALA A 168 9.71 -2.11 6.69
C ALA A 168 9.36 -3.47 7.33
N ASN A 169 10.38 -4.19 7.79
CA ASN A 169 10.21 -5.53 8.37
C ASN A 169 9.41 -5.57 9.67
N GLY A 170 9.42 -4.49 10.45
CA GLY A 170 8.62 -4.23 11.64
C GLY A 170 7.20 -3.71 11.34
N HIS A 171 6.81 -3.70 10.05
CA HIS A 171 5.50 -3.27 9.54
C HIS A 171 5.29 -1.76 9.42
N GLU A 172 6.26 -0.93 9.77
CA GLU A 172 6.19 0.52 9.58
C GLU A 172 6.03 0.86 8.10
N ALA A 173 5.17 1.83 7.79
CA ALA A 173 5.06 2.34 6.44
C ALA A 173 6.35 3.11 6.07
N LEU A 174 6.96 2.76 4.94
CA LEU A 174 8.08 3.54 4.42
C LEU A 174 7.56 4.89 3.93
N THR A 175 8.19 5.98 4.36
CA THR A 175 7.83 7.34 3.96
C THR A 175 9.02 8.09 3.40
N HIS A 176 8.79 8.98 2.44
CA HIS A 176 9.79 9.94 1.98
C HIS A 176 9.16 11.33 1.93
N GLN A 177 9.81 12.29 2.57
CA GLN A 177 9.30 13.62 2.86
C GLN A 177 7.93 13.58 3.56
N GLY A 178 7.76 12.63 4.48
CA GLY A 178 6.51 12.41 5.20
C GLY A 178 5.37 11.83 4.36
N GLN A 179 5.62 11.42 3.11
CA GLN A 179 4.63 10.78 2.25
C GLN A 179 4.88 9.27 2.16
N PRO A 180 3.85 8.42 2.34
CA PRO A 180 4.00 6.99 2.16
C PRO A 180 4.46 6.62 0.75
N ILE A 181 5.36 5.65 0.67
CA ILE A 181 5.76 5.04 -0.60
C ILE A 181 4.72 3.97 -0.93
N ALA A 182 3.70 4.38 -1.68
CA ALA A 182 2.58 3.53 -2.07
C ALA A 182 2.17 3.81 -3.52
N ALA A 183 1.49 2.85 -4.13
CA ALA A 183 0.92 2.97 -5.46
C ALA A 183 -0.52 2.44 -5.47
N THR A 184 -1.36 3.07 -6.29
CA THR A 184 -2.76 2.69 -6.48
C THR A 184 -3.06 2.56 -7.97
N ILE A 185 -3.79 1.51 -8.33
CA ILE A 185 -4.35 1.33 -9.67
C ILE A 185 -5.84 1.00 -9.55
N VAL A 186 -6.62 1.50 -10.50
CA VAL A 186 -8.05 1.20 -10.61
C VAL A 186 -8.25 0.35 -11.86
N ILE A 187 -8.96 -0.76 -11.73
CA ILE A 187 -9.33 -1.62 -12.86
C ILE A 187 -10.84 -1.84 -12.88
N GLU A 188 -11.37 -2.09 -14.08
CA GLU A 188 -12.77 -2.46 -14.28
C GLU A 188 -12.85 -3.98 -14.53
N VAL A 189 -13.65 -4.68 -13.74
CA VAL A 189 -13.90 -6.11 -13.89
C VAL A 189 -15.29 -6.29 -14.52
N PRO A 190 -15.43 -7.00 -15.64
CA PRO A 190 -16.74 -7.24 -16.26
C PRO A 190 -17.72 -7.95 -15.30
N GLU A 191 -19.02 -7.75 -15.53
CA GLU A 191 -20.10 -8.51 -14.87
C GLU A 191 -20.14 -9.98 -15.29
#